data_AF-A0A0L0D1Z7-F1
#
_entry.id   AF-A0A0L0D1Z7-F1
#
_cell.length_a   1.000
_cell.length_b   1.000
_cell.length_c   1.000
_cell.angle_alpha   90.00
_cell.angle_beta   90.00
_cell.angle_gamma   90.00
#
_symmetry.space_group_name_H-M   'P 1'
#
loop_
_entity.id
_entity.type
_entity.pdbx_description
1 polymer ?
#
loop_
_entity_poly.entity_id
_entity_poly.type
_entity_poly.pdbx_seq_one_letter_code
_entity_poly.pdbx_strand_id
1 'polypeptide(L)'
;MVAASNNAGADEHIRVAALRELMDGPTVVAMLERENELRLSTRVQELYAAAERRSDTDWMEVTLELQKQVATEFGYGPDHDRHDDVLVVLRRAAAIYPELPETAAIPLYVKHNRAGEGRVVAGEAIVDVPLLPLADGEIGCRTSLTALLAGAGERPLVVIAGSYS
;
A
#
# COMPACT_ATOMS: atom_id res chain seq x y z
N MET A 1 20.69 18.74 -27.07
CA MET A 1 19.82 17.77 -27.76
C MET A 1 20.09 16.44 -27.08
N VAL A 2 19.28 15.96 -26.13
CA VAL A 2 17.86 15.57 -26.24
C VAL A 2 17.14 15.92 -24.93
N ALA A 3 15.98 16.58 -25.05
CA ALA A 3 15.03 16.73 -23.95
C ALA A 3 14.31 15.39 -23.77
N ALA A 4 14.70 14.63 -22.74
CA ALA A 4 13.95 13.48 -22.25
C ALA A 4 13.25 13.89 -20.95
N SER A 5 12.21 14.71 -21.06
CA SER A 5 11.31 14.98 -19.93
C SER A 5 9.98 15.46 -20.50
N ASN A 6 8.95 14.62 -20.39
CA ASN A 6 7.50 14.93 -20.34
C ASN A 6 6.57 13.78 -20.78
N ASN A 7 7.08 12.60 -21.18
CA ASN A 7 6.18 11.53 -21.65
C ASN A 7 5.42 10.80 -20.52
N ALA A 8 6.03 10.65 -19.34
CA ALA A 8 5.43 9.91 -18.23
C ALA A 8 4.17 10.58 -17.65
N GLY A 9 4.16 11.92 -17.56
CA GLY A 9 2.99 12.66 -17.06
C GLY A 9 1.82 12.65 -18.04
N ALA A 10 2.10 12.69 -19.35
CA ALA A 10 1.06 12.57 -20.38
C ALA A 10 0.41 11.18 -20.37
N ASP A 11 1.21 10.12 -20.24
CA ASP A 11 0.72 8.74 -20.13
C ASP A 11 -0.12 8.52 -18.86
N GLU A 12 0.28 9.13 -17.73
CA GLU A 12 -0.49 9.04 -16.49
C GLU A 12 -1.83 9.78 -16.58
N HIS A 13 -1.87 10.98 -17.15
CA HIS A 13 -3.13 11.71 -17.34
C HIS A 13 -4.11 10.95 -18.25
N ILE A 14 -3.62 10.36 -19.34
CA ILE A 14 -4.44 9.52 -20.24
C ILE A 14 -4.96 8.30 -19.49
N ARG A 15 -4.12 7.65 -18.68
CA ARG A 15 -4.52 6.48 -17.89
C ARG A 15 -5.57 6.83 -16.84
N VAL A 16 -5.41 7.94 -16.12
CA VAL A 16 -6.40 8.41 -15.12
C VAL A 16 -7.73 8.73 -15.79
N ALA A 17 -7.72 9.39 -16.96
CA ALA A 17 -8.95 9.68 -17.71
C ALA A 17 -9.69 8.39 -18.09
N ALA A 18 -9.00 7.41 -18.66
CA ALA A 18 -9.59 6.12 -19.03
C ALA A 18 -10.14 5.32 -17.83
N LEU A 19 -9.58 5.50 -16.64
CA LEU A 19 -10.11 4.90 -15.40
C LEU A 19 -11.35 5.63 -14.88
N ARG A 20 -11.43 6.96 -15.05
CA ARG A 20 -12.64 7.74 -14.70
C ARG A 20 -13.80 7.49 -15.67
N GLU A 21 -13.51 7.09 -16.91
CA GLU A 21 -14.54 6.61 -17.84
C GLU A 21 -15.10 5.24 -17.47
N LEU A 22 -14.27 4.39 -16.84
CA LEU A 22 -14.68 3.04 -16.41
C LEU A 22 -15.69 3.08 -15.26
N MET A 23 -15.52 4.01 -14.33
CA MET A 23 -16.29 4.04 -13.09
C MET A 23 -16.55 5.47 -12.65
N ASP A 24 -17.79 5.79 -12.31
CA ASP A 24 -18.13 7.10 -11.76
C ASP A 24 -17.77 7.22 -10.27
N GLY A 25 -17.73 8.47 -9.78
CA GLY A 25 -17.42 8.81 -8.39
C GLY A 25 -18.30 8.08 -7.37
N PRO A 26 -19.64 8.11 -7.50
CA PRO A 26 -20.54 7.40 -6.59
C PRO A 26 -20.28 5.89 -6.54
N THR A 27 -20.01 5.26 -7.68
CA THR A 27 -19.73 3.83 -7.75
C THR A 27 -18.42 3.48 -7.04
N VAL A 28 -17.33 4.23 -7.26
CA VAL A 28 -16.07 3.96 -6.56
C VAL A 28 -16.21 4.13 -5.05
N VAL A 29 -16.96 5.14 -4.59
CA VAL A 29 -17.23 5.33 -3.16
C VAL A 29 -18.02 4.16 -2.59
N ALA A 30 -19.10 3.74 -3.24
CA ALA A 30 -19.89 2.60 -2.80
C ALA A 30 -19.08 1.30 -2.74
N MET A 31 -18.18 1.07 -3.72
CA MET A 31 -17.29 -0.08 -3.68
C MET A 31 -16.28 0.01 -2.54
N LEU A 32 -15.70 1.19 -2.27
CA LEU A 32 -14.79 1.39 -1.14
C LEU A 32 -15.50 1.18 0.22
N GLU A 33 -16.73 1.66 0.36
CA GLU A 33 -17.54 1.45 1.57
C GLU A 33 -17.80 -0.05 1.80
N ARG A 34 -18.18 -0.76 0.74
CA ARG A 34 -18.43 -2.20 0.80
C ARG A 34 -17.15 -2.99 1.12
N GLU A 35 -16.04 -2.62 0.51
CA GLU A 35 -14.73 -3.17 0.78
C GLU A 35 -14.36 -2.99 2.26
N ASN A 36 -14.55 -1.78 2.80
CA ASN A 36 -14.29 -1.47 4.19
C ASN A 36 -15.22 -2.24 5.16
N GLU A 37 -16.51 -2.35 4.83
CA GLU A 37 -17.46 -3.17 5.60
C GLU A 37 -16.99 -4.64 5.68
N LEU A 38 -16.64 -5.23 4.54
CA LEU A 38 -16.15 -6.60 4.48
C LEU A 38 -14.87 -6.76 5.29
N ARG A 39 -13.91 -5.83 5.16
CA ARG A 39 -12.67 -5.88 5.94
C ARG A 39 -12.90 -5.86 7.44
N LEU A 40 -13.86 -5.07 7.92
CA LEU A 40 -14.20 -4.95 9.33
C LEU A 40 -15.06 -6.11 9.84
N SER A 41 -15.58 -6.96 8.95
CA SER A 41 -16.35 -8.14 9.34
C SER A 41 -15.50 -9.15 10.12
N THR A 42 -16.13 -9.82 11.09
CA THR A 42 -15.50 -10.87 11.89
C THR A 42 -14.85 -11.93 11.01
N ARG A 43 -15.55 -12.37 9.94
CA ARG A 43 -15.06 -13.36 8.98
C ARG A 43 -13.71 -12.95 8.38
N VAL A 44 -13.59 -11.72 7.90
CA VAL A 44 -12.36 -11.27 7.23
C VAL A 44 -11.25 -10.99 8.24
N GLN A 45 -11.57 -10.48 9.42
CA GLN A 45 -10.58 -10.32 10.50
C GLN A 45 -9.97 -11.67 10.91
N GLU A 46 -10.77 -12.73 10.99
CA GLU A 46 -10.29 -14.09 11.23
C GLU A 46 -9.39 -14.60 10.10
N LEU A 47 -9.73 -14.32 8.84
CA LEU A 47 -8.90 -14.65 7.68
C LEU A 47 -7.55 -13.92 7.71
N TYR A 48 -7.54 -12.62 8.02
CA TYR A 48 -6.29 -11.87 8.18
C TYR A 48 -5.41 -12.46 9.28
N ALA A 49 -5.98 -12.70 10.46
CA ALA A 49 -5.23 -13.30 11.57
C ALA A 49 -4.69 -14.70 11.23
N ALA A 50 -5.45 -15.49 10.47
CA ALA A 50 -5.00 -16.80 10.01
C ALA A 50 -3.87 -16.70 8.98
N ALA A 51 -3.94 -15.75 8.06
CA ALA A 51 -2.91 -15.54 7.05
C ALA A 51 -1.58 -15.07 7.67
N GLU A 52 -1.60 -14.16 8.64
CA GLU A 52 -0.38 -13.69 9.32
C GLU A 52 0.38 -14.79 10.09
N ARG A 53 -0.30 -15.86 10.49
CA ARG A 53 0.33 -17.01 11.16
C ARG A 53 1.04 -17.95 10.18
N ARG A 54 0.82 -17.79 8.89
CA ARG A 54 1.36 -18.63 7.84
C ARG A 54 2.58 -17.99 7.20
N SER A 55 3.44 -18.81 6.61
CA SER A 55 4.64 -18.36 5.91
C SER A 55 4.46 -18.27 4.39
N ASP A 56 3.36 -18.82 3.86
CA ASP A 56 3.08 -18.98 2.42
C ASP A 56 1.97 -18.05 1.90
N THR A 57 1.41 -17.22 2.78
CA THR A 57 0.39 -16.21 2.47
C THR A 57 0.49 -15.10 3.50
N ASP A 58 -0.08 -13.95 3.19
CA ASP A 58 -0.22 -12.85 4.13
C ASP A 58 -1.60 -12.19 4.01
N TRP A 59 -1.78 -11.09 4.75
CA TRP A 59 -3.01 -10.31 4.71
C TRP A 59 -3.22 -9.59 3.36
N MET A 60 -2.18 -9.42 2.52
CA MET A 60 -2.29 -8.81 1.20
C MET A 60 -3.02 -9.72 0.22
N GLU A 61 -2.77 -11.04 0.28
CA GLU A 61 -3.51 -12.02 -0.52
C GLU A 61 -5.00 -12.07 -0.13
N VAL A 62 -5.31 -12.09 1.17
CA VAL A 62 -6.71 -12.01 1.65
C VAL A 62 -7.38 -10.72 1.18
N THR A 63 -6.64 -9.62 1.18
CA THR A 63 -7.11 -8.33 0.67
C THR A 63 -7.40 -8.38 -0.83
N LEU A 64 -6.53 -8.98 -1.63
CA LEU A 64 -6.70 -9.12 -3.06
C LEU A 64 -8.01 -9.87 -3.38
N GLU A 65 -8.25 -10.99 -2.72
CA GLU A 65 -9.46 -11.78 -2.92
C GLU A 65 -10.72 -11.04 -2.48
N LEU A 66 -10.65 -10.25 -1.40
CA LEU A 66 -11.74 -9.39 -0.98
C LEU A 66 -12.04 -8.31 -2.03
N GLN A 67 -11.02 -7.67 -2.60
CA GLN A 67 -11.22 -6.67 -3.65
C GLN A 67 -11.83 -7.28 -4.92
N LYS A 68 -11.43 -8.50 -5.30
CA LYS A 68 -12.06 -9.27 -6.39
C LYS A 68 -13.51 -9.61 -6.08
N GLN A 69 -13.82 -9.97 -4.84
CA GLN A 69 -15.19 -10.20 -4.37
C GLN A 69 -16.03 -8.92 -4.57
N VAL A 70 -15.56 -7.77 -4.09
CA VAL A 70 -16.25 -6.49 -4.26
C VAL A 70 -16.43 -6.14 -5.73
N ALA A 71 -15.39 -6.29 -6.56
CA ALA A 71 -15.51 -6.07 -8.00
C ALA A 71 -16.63 -6.92 -8.62
N THR A 72 -16.71 -8.19 -8.23
CA THR A 72 -17.77 -9.11 -8.67
C THR A 72 -19.16 -8.67 -8.20
N GLU A 73 -19.30 -8.23 -6.94
CA GLU A 73 -20.57 -7.72 -6.40
C GLU A 73 -21.11 -6.51 -7.19
N PHE A 74 -20.24 -5.74 -7.83
CA PHE A 74 -20.57 -4.57 -8.64
C PHE A 74 -20.58 -4.85 -10.16
N GLY A 75 -20.58 -6.12 -10.57
CA GLY A 75 -20.69 -6.52 -11.99
C GLY A 75 -19.36 -6.58 -12.75
N TYR A 76 -18.24 -6.34 -12.07
CA TYR A 76 -16.89 -6.43 -12.62
C TYR A 76 -16.23 -7.75 -12.22
N GLY A 77 -16.90 -8.87 -12.48
CA GLY A 77 -16.37 -10.21 -12.18
C GLY A 77 -15.09 -10.56 -12.96
N PRO A 78 -14.48 -11.73 -12.69
CA PRO A 78 -13.21 -12.13 -13.31
C PRO A 78 -13.23 -12.17 -14.85
N ASP A 79 -14.40 -12.44 -15.44
CA ASP A 79 -14.59 -12.50 -16.89
C ASP A 79 -14.82 -11.12 -17.53
N HIS A 80 -14.81 -10.03 -16.76
CA HIS A 80 -14.97 -8.68 -17.27
C HIS A 80 -13.66 -8.17 -17.88
N ASP A 81 -13.70 -7.67 -19.13
CA ASP A 81 -12.52 -7.21 -19.89
C ASP A 81 -11.68 -6.13 -19.18
N ARG A 82 -12.27 -5.45 -18.20
CA ARG A 82 -11.64 -4.38 -17.39
C ARG A 82 -11.49 -4.74 -15.91
N HIS A 83 -11.57 -6.03 -15.54
CA HIS A 83 -11.50 -6.47 -14.13
C HIS A 83 -10.26 -5.93 -13.40
N ASP A 84 -9.08 -6.06 -14.00
CA ASP A 84 -7.83 -5.58 -13.40
C ASP A 84 -7.80 -4.07 -13.22
N ASP A 85 -8.39 -3.31 -14.16
CA ASP A 85 -8.48 -1.85 -14.04
C ASP A 85 -9.39 -1.43 -12.89
N VAL A 86 -10.44 -2.19 -12.59
CA VAL A 86 -11.29 -1.96 -11.41
C VAL A 86 -10.49 -2.14 -10.12
N LEU A 87 -9.64 -3.16 -10.03
CA LEU A 87 -8.75 -3.34 -8.88
C LEU A 87 -7.75 -2.17 -8.75
N VAL A 88 -7.27 -1.64 -9.88
CA VAL A 88 -6.43 -0.43 -9.90
C VAL A 88 -7.21 0.78 -9.39
N VAL A 89 -8.47 0.97 -9.81
CA VAL A 89 -9.33 2.06 -9.33
C VAL A 89 -9.49 1.99 -7.81
N LEU A 90 -9.82 0.81 -7.25
CA LEU A 90 -9.96 0.64 -5.80
C LEU A 90 -8.68 1.01 -5.03
N ARG A 91 -7.52 0.65 -5.56
CA ARG A 91 -6.22 0.89 -4.90
C ARG A 91 -5.72 2.33 -5.05
N ARG A 92 -6.13 3.02 -6.11
CA ARG A 92 -5.67 4.38 -6.45
C ARG A 92 -6.76 5.44 -6.36
N ALA A 93 -7.91 5.13 -5.74
CA ALA A 93 -9.08 5.99 -5.74
C ALA A 93 -8.77 7.43 -5.28
N ALA A 94 -7.98 7.61 -4.23
CA ALA A 94 -7.56 8.93 -3.73
C ALA A 94 -6.79 9.78 -4.77
N ALA A 95 -6.04 9.14 -5.66
CA ALA A 95 -5.30 9.83 -6.73
C ALA A 95 -6.17 10.08 -7.97
N ILE A 96 -7.15 9.20 -8.24
CA ILE A 96 -8.02 9.28 -9.42
C ILE A 96 -9.20 10.25 -9.18
N TYR A 97 -9.71 10.30 -7.95
CA TYR A 97 -10.85 11.14 -7.52
C TYR A 97 -10.47 12.01 -6.30
N PRO A 98 -9.45 12.88 -6.41
CA PRO A 98 -8.98 13.70 -5.30
C PRO A 98 -10.04 14.67 -4.75
N GLU A 99 -11.08 14.95 -5.55
CA GLU A 99 -12.22 15.77 -5.14
C GLU A 99 -13.21 15.06 -4.20
N LEU A 100 -13.12 13.73 -4.05
CA LEU A 100 -14.01 12.91 -3.22
C LEU A 100 -13.31 12.58 -1.89
N PRO A 101 -13.65 13.24 -0.77
CA PRO A 101 -12.99 13.03 0.52
C PRO A 101 -13.03 11.57 1.00
N GLU A 102 -14.08 10.86 0.66
CA GLU A 102 -14.30 9.46 0.98
C GLU A 102 -13.19 8.57 0.41
N THR A 103 -12.66 8.89 -0.76
CA THR A 103 -11.63 8.07 -1.42
C THR A 103 -10.27 8.15 -0.74
N ALA A 104 -9.98 9.24 -0.03
CA ALA A 104 -8.81 9.37 0.82
C ALA A 104 -9.04 8.79 2.22
N ALA A 105 -10.28 8.86 2.72
CA ALA A 105 -10.60 8.40 4.06
C ALA A 105 -10.81 6.89 4.10
N ILE A 106 -11.65 6.30 3.27
CA ILE A 106 -12.16 4.93 3.45
C ILE A 106 -11.09 3.83 3.38
N PRO A 107 -10.13 3.84 2.43
CA PRO A 107 -9.18 2.74 2.27
C PRO A 107 -8.47 2.36 3.58
N LEU A 108 -8.78 1.17 4.10
CA LEU A 108 -8.31 0.69 5.42
C LEU A 108 -6.78 0.66 5.52
N TYR A 109 -6.10 0.33 4.42
CA TYR A 109 -4.63 0.22 4.37
C TYR A 109 -3.92 1.51 4.81
N VAL A 110 -4.50 2.69 4.54
CA VAL A 110 -3.94 3.98 4.94
C VAL A 110 -4.25 4.28 6.41
N LYS A 111 -5.49 4.03 6.86
CA LYS A 111 -5.96 4.32 8.22
C LYS A 111 -5.38 3.42 9.30
N HIS A 112 -5.09 2.17 8.96
CA HIS A 112 -4.65 1.15 9.90
C HIS A 112 -3.40 0.44 9.40
N ASN A 113 -2.46 1.18 8.80
CA ASN A 113 -1.09 0.72 8.65
C ASN A 113 -0.53 0.51 10.07
N ARG A 114 -0.84 -0.66 10.65
CA ARG A 114 -0.51 -1.02 12.02
C ARG A 114 0.92 -1.48 11.99
N ALA A 115 1.82 -0.65 12.47
CA ALA A 115 3.06 -1.15 13.04
C ALA A 115 2.66 -2.14 14.14
N GLY A 116 2.84 -3.44 13.90
CA GLY A 116 2.77 -4.43 14.97
C GLY A 116 3.87 -4.17 15.99
N GLU A 117 3.84 -4.86 17.13
CA GLU A 117 4.88 -4.76 18.16
C GLU A 117 6.28 -5.11 17.63
N GLY A 118 6.36 -5.73 16.45
CA GLY A 118 7.59 -6.24 15.89
C GLY A 118 8.04 -7.50 16.62
N ARG A 119 9.17 -8.06 16.21
CA ARG A 119 9.77 -9.25 16.86
C ARG A 119 10.95 -8.89 17.77
N VAL A 120 11.25 -7.60 17.92
CA VAL A 120 12.43 -7.13 18.64
C VAL A 120 12.03 -6.80 20.08
N VAL A 121 12.65 -7.46 21.04
CA VAL A 121 12.43 -7.19 22.47
C VAL A 121 13.56 -6.32 23.01
N ALA A 122 13.24 -5.39 23.92
CA ALA A 122 14.24 -4.56 24.56
C ALA A 122 15.31 -5.40 25.27
N GLY A 123 16.58 -5.12 24.98
CA GLY A 123 17.72 -5.87 25.52
C GLY A 123 18.19 -7.04 24.65
N GLU A 124 17.44 -7.42 23.61
CA GLU A 124 17.93 -8.41 22.64
C GLU A 124 18.94 -7.79 21.67
N ALA A 125 19.89 -8.63 21.24
CA ALA A 125 20.77 -8.29 20.14
C ALA A 125 19.94 -8.21 18.85
N ILE A 126 19.93 -7.04 18.22
CA ILE A 126 19.26 -6.86 16.93
C ILE A 126 20.11 -7.49 15.82
N VAL A 127 19.46 -8.16 14.88
CA VAL A 127 20.11 -8.72 13.69
C VAL A 127 20.71 -7.57 12.87
N ASP A 128 21.97 -7.70 12.43
CA ASP A 128 22.55 -6.70 11.55
C ASP A 128 21.85 -6.75 10.19
N VAL A 129 21.28 -5.62 9.79
CA VAL A 129 20.53 -5.47 8.54
C VAL A 129 21.20 -4.45 7.64
N PRO A 130 21.22 -4.69 6.31
CA PRO A 130 21.69 -3.68 5.38
C PRO A 130 20.72 -2.50 5.33
N LEU A 131 21.27 -1.29 5.29
CA LEU A 131 20.52 -0.05 5.24
C LEU A 131 20.99 0.78 4.04
N LEU A 132 20.05 1.50 3.44
CA LEU A 132 20.30 2.51 2.42
C LEU A 132 19.94 3.87 3.01
N PRO A 133 20.92 4.73 3.32
CA PRO A 133 20.66 6.07 3.84
C PRO A 133 19.93 6.90 2.80
N LEU A 134 18.98 7.72 3.25
CA LEU A 134 18.32 8.72 2.43
C LEU A 134 18.61 10.09 3.06
N ALA A 135 19.20 11.00 2.28
CA ALA A 135 19.46 12.37 2.68
C ALA A 135 19.04 13.30 1.54
N ASP A 136 18.19 14.28 1.83
CA ASP A 136 17.69 15.26 0.84
C ASP A 136 17.09 14.63 -0.43
N GLY A 137 16.50 13.44 -0.31
CA GLY A 137 15.92 12.69 -1.43
C GLY A 137 16.95 11.90 -2.25
N GLU A 138 18.22 11.90 -1.87
CA GLU A 138 19.28 11.16 -2.52
C GLU A 138 19.66 9.89 -1.73
N ILE A 139 19.81 8.78 -2.47
CA ILE A 139 20.22 7.50 -1.90
C ILE A 139 21.73 7.51 -1.70
N GLY A 140 22.15 7.36 -0.44
CA GLY A 140 23.54 7.29 -0.04
C GLY A 140 24.16 5.90 -0.25
N CYS A 141 25.42 5.77 0.16
CA CYS A 141 26.13 4.50 0.14
C CYS A 141 25.51 3.50 1.13
N ARG A 142 25.39 2.24 0.72
CA ARG A 142 24.91 1.14 1.58
C ARG A 142 25.73 1.05 2.87
N THR A 143 25.03 0.91 3.99
CA THR A 143 25.61 0.72 5.33
C THR A 143 24.92 -0.46 6.03
N SER A 144 25.21 -0.69 7.31
CA SER A 144 24.51 -1.66 8.15
C SER A 144 24.10 -1.06 9.49
N LEU A 145 23.16 -1.72 10.16
CA LEU A 145 22.69 -1.29 11.47
C LEU A 145 23.82 -1.31 12.51
N THR A 146 24.67 -2.34 12.49
CA THR A 146 25.84 -2.42 13.37
C THR A 146 26.83 -1.28 13.11
N ALA A 147 27.07 -0.92 11.85
CA ALA A 147 27.94 0.20 11.51
C ALA A 147 27.39 1.54 12.04
N LEU A 148 26.06 1.76 11.93
CA LEU A 148 25.41 2.96 12.49
C LEU A 148 25.48 2.99 14.02
N LEU A 149 25.24 1.86 14.69
CA LEU A 149 25.34 1.74 16.14
C LEU A 149 26.76 2.05 16.64
N ALA A 150 27.78 1.49 15.96
CA ALA A 150 29.17 1.77 16.29
C ALA A 150 29.53 3.27 16.13
N GLY A 151 29.01 3.92 15.08
CA GLY A 151 29.21 5.35 14.86
C GLY A 151 28.45 6.27 15.85
N ALA A 152 27.33 5.79 16.41
CA ALA A 152 26.58 6.52 17.43
C ALA A 152 27.31 6.59 18.78
N GLY A 153 28.12 5.57 19.08
CA GLY A 153 28.86 5.46 20.34
C GLY A 153 27.92 5.37 21.53
N GLU A 154 28.08 6.25 22.52
CA GLU A 154 27.22 6.30 23.71
C GLU A 154 25.90 7.06 23.49
N ARG A 155 25.71 7.68 22.31
CA ARG A 155 24.49 8.44 22.04
C ARG A 155 23.36 7.50 21.60
N PRO A 156 22.12 7.70 22.09
CA PRO A 156 20.97 6.98 21.57
C PRO A 156 20.85 7.16 20.05
N LEU A 157 20.70 6.04 19.34
CA LEU A 157 20.44 6.02 17.90
C LEU A 157 18.95 5.78 17.65
N VAL A 158 18.34 6.64 16.84
CA VAL A 158 16.99 6.45 16.31
C VAL A 158 17.10 6.24 14.81
N VAL A 159 16.55 5.13 14.30
CA VAL A 159 16.47 4.84 12.87
C VAL A 159 15.00 4.95 12.44
N ILE A 160 14.75 5.78 11.44
CA ILE A 160 13.46 5.87 10.76
C ILE A 160 13.66 5.29 9.36
N ALA A 161 12.90 4.25 9.04
CA ALA A 161 13.01 3.53 7.78
C ALA A 161 11.61 3.31 7.18
N GLY A 162 11.56 3.21 5.86
CA GLY A 162 10.35 2.96 5.10
C GLY A 162 10.70 2.66 3.65
N SER A 163 9.68 2.38 2.85
CA SER A 163 9.84 2.26 1.40
C SER A 163 10.04 3.63 0.76
N TYR A 164 10.99 3.73 -0.17
CA TYR A 164 11.26 4.91 -0.99
C TYR A 164 11.16 4.51 -2.46
N SER A 165 10.43 5.27 -3.25
CA SER A 165 10.13 5.02 -4.68
C SER A 165 10.02 6.32 -5.44
#